data_AF-A0A7V4G6C3-F1
#
_entry.id   AF-A0A7V4G6C3-F1
#
_cell.length_a   1.000
_cell.length_b   1.000
_cell.length_c   1.000
_cell.angle_alpha   90.00
_cell.angle_beta   90.00
_cell.angle_gamma   90.00
#
_symmetry.space_group_name_H-M   'P 1'
#
loop_
_entity.id
_entity.type
_entity.pdbx_description
1 polymer ?
#
loop_
_entity_poly.entity_id
_entity_poly.type
_entity_poly.pdbx_seq_one_letter_code
_entity_poly.pdbx_strand_id
1 'polypeptide(L)'
;MIMNLLDSDDIAQVVLTVATPNALCNILRNHKDVEAVRRYLFDNADDARQLIEEYVRERIIDLNPRTHFQHEAAFCALAVALETLPMPASENFLSELAALKIAEMPISPRVARLCIERRKKLLIFNTISQFNVRPIPNNDVSLHRRTSRVLSGLTDLDRRPRLQTGITYQDTLQDAA
;
A
#
# COMPACT_ATOMS: atom_id res chain seq x y z
N MET A 1 -18.70 -17.78 -9.73
CA MET A 1 -17.83 -17.29 -8.65
C MET A 1 -18.04 -15.79 -8.51
N ILE A 2 -18.10 -15.21 -7.31
CA ILE A 2 -18.37 -13.76 -7.14
C ILE A 2 -17.30 -12.87 -7.79
N MET A 3 -16.08 -13.38 -7.94
CA MET A 3 -15.01 -12.71 -8.67
C MET A 3 -15.36 -12.43 -10.14
N ASN A 4 -16.26 -13.22 -10.75
CA ASN A 4 -16.69 -13.01 -12.14
C ASN A 4 -17.51 -11.73 -12.34
N LEU A 5 -17.97 -11.10 -11.26
CA LEU A 5 -18.59 -9.77 -11.34
C LEU A 5 -17.61 -8.71 -11.87
N LEU A 6 -16.30 -8.94 -11.74
CA LEU A 6 -15.27 -8.05 -12.28
C LEU A 6 -15.16 -8.13 -13.81
N ASP A 7 -15.71 -9.17 -14.43
CA ASP A 7 -15.75 -9.35 -15.89
C ASP A 7 -17.01 -8.73 -16.53
N SER A 8 -17.77 -7.95 -15.76
CA SER A 8 -19.00 -7.30 -16.23
C SER A 8 -18.73 -6.34 -17.39
N ASP A 9 -19.62 -6.36 -18.40
CA ASP A 9 -19.58 -5.47 -19.55
C ASP A 9 -19.59 -3.99 -19.13
N ASP A 10 -20.27 -3.66 -18.04
CA ASP A 10 -20.33 -2.30 -17.49
C ASP A 10 -18.94 -1.83 -17.04
N ILE A 11 -18.16 -2.71 -16.39
CA ILE A 11 -16.79 -2.43 -15.97
C ILE A 11 -15.89 -2.27 -17.20
N ALA A 12 -16.03 -3.16 -18.18
CA ALA A 12 -15.28 -3.08 -19.43
C ALA A 12 -15.53 -1.75 -20.14
N GLN A 13 -16.80 -1.33 -20.24
CA GLN A 13 -17.17 -0.06 -20.86
C GLN A 13 -16.55 1.14 -20.11
N VAL A 14 -16.57 1.14 -18.78
CA VAL A 14 -15.94 2.21 -17.98
C VAL A 14 -14.42 2.27 -18.23
N VAL A 15 -13.73 1.12 -18.22
CA VAL A 15 -12.28 1.07 -18.40
C VAL A 15 -11.88 1.54 -19.80
N LEU A 16 -12.63 1.14 -20.83
CA LEU A 16 -12.34 1.50 -22.23
C LEU A 16 -12.66 2.97 -22.55
N THR A 17 -13.55 3.61 -21.80
CA THR A 17 -13.97 5.00 -22.04
C THR A 17 -13.18 6.02 -21.23
N VAL A 18 -12.65 5.64 -20.07
CA VAL A 18 -11.98 6.57 -19.15
C VAL A 18 -10.47 6.60 -19.40
N ALA A 19 -9.99 7.71 -19.95
CA ALA A 19 -8.59 7.86 -20.35
C ALA A 19 -7.58 7.99 -19.19
N THR A 20 -8.01 8.30 -17.96
CA THR A 20 -7.09 8.58 -16.85
C THR A 20 -7.21 7.55 -15.72
N PRO A 21 -6.09 6.98 -15.23
CA PRO A 21 -6.13 6.02 -14.11
C PRO A 21 -6.78 6.57 -12.85
N ASN A 22 -6.62 7.87 -12.59
CA ASN A 22 -7.16 8.54 -11.40
C ASN A 22 -8.69 8.60 -11.42
N ALA A 23 -9.28 9.01 -12.56
CA ALA A 23 -10.73 9.01 -12.73
C ALA A 23 -11.27 7.57 -12.73
N LEU A 24 -10.58 6.65 -13.40
CA LEU A 24 -10.97 5.24 -13.46
C LEU A 24 -11.08 4.64 -12.06
N CYS A 25 -10.05 4.84 -11.22
CA CYS A 25 -10.10 4.35 -9.85
C CYS A 25 -11.25 4.95 -9.04
N ASN A 26 -11.58 6.22 -9.25
CA ASN A 26 -12.68 6.87 -8.51
C ASN A 26 -14.05 6.33 -8.92
N ILE A 27 -14.25 6.05 -10.21
CA ILE A 27 -15.49 5.46 -10.72
C ILE A 27 -15.62 4.01 -10.25
N LEU A 28 -14.58 3.19 -10.48
CA LEU A 28 -14.60 1.78 -10.11
C LEU A 28 -14.72 1.57 -8.60
N ARG A 29 -14.20 2.48 -7.77
CA ARG A 29 -14.32 2.36 -6.30
C ARG A 29 -15.77 2.34 -5.82
N ASN A 30 -16.63 3.09 -6.51
CA ASN A 30 -18.06 3.23 -6.21
C ASN A 30 -18.93 2.27 -7.04
N HIS A 31 -18.32 1.42 -7.88
CA HIS A 31 -19.05 0.46 -8.69
C HIS A 31 -19.55 -0.69 -7.81
N LYS A 32 -20.83 -1.07 -7.98
CA LYS A 32 -21.50 -2.05 -7.11
C LYS A 32 -20.80 -3.41 -7.11
N ASP A 33 -20.35 -3.87 -8.27
CA ASP A 33 -19.66 -5.15 -8.42
C ASP A 33 -18.29 -5.16 -7.75
N VAL A 34 -17.53 -4.07 -7.90
CA VAL A 34 -16.22 -3.90 -7.25
C VAL A 34 -16.38 -3.83 -5.74
N GLU A 35 -17.42 -3.15 -5.26
CA GLU A 35 -17.77 -3.09 -3.84
C GLU A 35 -18.18 -4.47 -3.30
N ALA A 36 -18.98 -5.22 -4.04
CA ALA A 36 -19.41 -6.56 -3.66
C ALA A 36 -18.22 -7.52 -3.54
N VAL A 37 -17.31 -7.51 -4.52
CA VAL A 37 -16.09 -8.32 -4.50
C VAL A 37 -15.17 -7.89 -3.35
N ARG A 38 -14.99 -6.58 -3.13
CA ARG A 38 -14.21 -6.08 -1.99
C ARG A 38 -14.75 -6.58 -0.66
N ARG A 39 -16.06 -6.49 -0.44
CA ARG A 39 -16.71 -6.98 0.79
C ARG A 39 -16.50 -8.49 0.95
N TYR A 40 -16.73 -9.24 -0.11
CA TYR A 40 -16.55 -10.68 -0.06
C TYR A 40 -15.11 -11.11 0.27
N LEU A 41 -14.12 -10.47 -0.35
CA LEU A 41 -12.71 -10.74 -0.04
C LEU A 41 -12.34 -10.34 1.39
N PHE A 42 -12.96 -9.29 1.92
CA PHE A 42 -12.78 -8.89 3.32
C PHE A 42 -13.36 -9.92 4.28
N ASP A 43 -14.58 -10.39 4.01
CA ASP A 43 -15.28 -11.37 4.86
C ASP A 43 -14.64 -12.77 4.80
N ASN A 44 -13.98 -13.09 3.68
CA ASN A 44 -13.29 -14.37 3.44
C ASN A 44 -11.77 -14.18 3.32
N ALA A 45 -11.18 -13.45 4.26
CA ALA A 45 -9.77 -13.07 4.21
C ALA A 45 -8.80 -14.26 4.16
N ASP A 46 -9.16 -15.39 4.79
CA ASP A 46 -8.34 -16.59 4.83
C ASP A 46 -8.19 -17.24 3.43
N ASP A 47 -9.27 -17.25 2.66
CA ASP A 47 -9.32 -17.83 1.31
C ASP A 47 -8.99 -16.81 0.22
N ALA A 48 -8.95 -15.51 0.55
CA ALA A 48 -8.78 -14.41 -0.41
C ALA A 48 -7.57 -14.60 -1.32
N ARG A 49 -6.45 -15.12 -0.80
CA ARG A 49 -5.25 -15.41 -1.60
C ARG A 49 -5.54 -16.41 -2.71
N GLN A 50 -6.12 -17.55 -2.38
CA GLN A 50 -6.43 -18.60 -3.35
C GLN A 50 -7.42 -18.10 -4.40
N LEU A 51 -8.45 -17.37 -3.98
CA LEU A 51 -9.46 -16.81 -4.86
C LEU A 51 -8.87 -15.81 -5.86
N ILE A 52 -7.94 -14.94 -5.42
CA ILE A 52 -7.24 -14.00 -6.30
C ILE A 52 -6.34 -14.76 -7.28
N GLU A 53 -5.54 -15.73 -6.79
CA GLU A 53 -4.62 -16.50 -7.63
C GLU A 53 -5.36 -17.33 -8.69
N GLU A 54 -6.47 -17.97 -8.33
CA GLU A 54 -7.33 -18.73 -9.25
C GLU A 54 -7.94 -17.82 -10.31
N TYR A 55 -8.56 -16.71 -9.88
CA TYR A 55 -9.16 -15.73 -10.78
C TYR A 55 -8.14 -15.20 -11.81
N VAL A 56 -6.94 -14.85 -11.36
CA VAL A 56 -5.85 -14.35 -12.23
C VAL A 56 -5.38 -15.45 -13.18
N ARG A 57 -5.16 -16.67 -12.68
CA ARG A 57 -4.70 -17.81 -13.49
C ARG A 57 -5.66 -18.13 -14.63
N GLU A 58 -6.96 -18.11 -14.36
CA GLU A 58 -7.97 -18.38 -15.38
C GLU A 58 -8.00 -17.35 -16.51
N ARG A 59 -7.55 -16.13 -16.28
CA ARG A 59 -7.63 -15.02 -17.26
C ARG A 59 -6.31 -14.79 -17.97
N ILE A 60 -5.19 -15.07 -17.32
CA ILE A 60 -3.87 -14.87 -17.92
C ILE A 60 -3.60 -15.84 -19.08
N ILE A 61 -4.34 -16.95 -19.18
CA ILE A 61 -4.25 -17.86 -20.33
C ILE A 61 -4.65 -17.18 -21.65
N ASP A 62 -5.48 -16.15 -21.59
CA ASP A 62 -5.93 -15.39 -22.76
C ASP A 62 -4.95 -14.26 -23.15
N LEU A 63 -3.86 -14.11 -22.40
CA LEU A 63 -2.81 -13.15 -22.69
C LEU A 63 -2.01 -13.61 -23.92
N ASN A 64 -2.31 -13.02 -25.06
CA ASN A 64 -1.63 -13.28 -26.31
C ASN A 64 -0.73 -12.09 -26.71
N PRO A 65 0.47 -12.34 -27.23
CA PRO A 65 1.39 -11.28 -27.63
C PRO A 65 0.81 -10.47 -28.79
N ARG A 66 1.06 -9.16 -28.78
CA ARG A 66 0.63 -8.20 -29.82
C ARG A 66 -0.88 -8.02 -29.95
N THR A 67 -1.67 -8.58 -29.03
CA THR A 67 -3.12 -8.39 -28.98
C THR A 67 -3.50 -7.73 -27.67
N HIS A 68 -4.49 -6.83 -27.70
CA HIS A 68 -5.02 -6.24 -26.48
C HIS A 68 -5.51 -7.34 -25.53
N PHE A 69 -5.11 -7.26 -24.26
CA PHE A 69 -5.56 -8.23 -23.27
C PHE A 69 -7.03 -8.01 -22.93
N GLN A 70 -7.89 -8.98 -23.26
CA GLN A 70 -9.35 -8.82 -23.14
C GLN A 70 -9.80 -8.60 -21.69
N HIS A 71 -9.09 -9.16 -20.72
CA HIS A 71 -9.42 -9.07 -19.30
C HIS A 71 -8.73 -7.90 -18.58
N GLU A 72 -8.16 -6.93 -19.30
CA GLU A 72 -7.50 -5.80 -18.65
C GLU A 72 -8.43 -5.01 -17.72
N ALA A 73 -9.70 -4.86 -18.13
CA ALA A 73 -10.72 -4.19 -17.33
C ALA A 73 -10.97 -4.89 -15.99
N ALA A 74 -11.04 -6.22 -16.01
CA ALA A 74 -11.15 -7.07 -14.84
C ALA A 74 -9.97 -6.87 -13.87
N PHE A 75 -8.75 -6.77 -14.39
CA PHE A 75 -7.56 -6.52 -13.56
C PHE A 75 -7.54 -5.11 -12.97
N CYS A 76 -8.02 -4.09 -13.70
CA CYS A 76 -8.21 -2.75 -13.16
C CYS A 76 -9.22 -2.75 -12.00
N ALA A 77 -10.35 -3.42 -12.19
CA ALA A 77 -11.40 -3.53 -11.18
C ALA A 77 -10.92 -4.29 -9.93
N LEU A 78 -10.18 -5.39 -10.12
CA LEU A 78 -9.57 -6.14 -9.03
C LEU A 78 -8.58 -5.27 -8.25
N ALA A 79 -7.70 -4.54 -8.93
CA ALA A 79 -6.75 -3.63 -8.25
C ALA A 79 -7.47 -2.58 -7.38
N VAL A 80 -8.58 -2.03 -7.87
CA VAL A 80 -9.40 -1.06 -7.12
C VAL A 80 -10.21 -1.73 -5.99
N ALA A 81 -10.62 -2.98 -6.13
CA ALA A 81 -11.24 -3.74 -5.04
C ALA A 81 -10.25 -3.91 -3.88
N LEU A 82 -9.00 -4.28 -4.19
CA LEU A 82 -7.92 -4.59 -3.24
C LEU A 82 -7.27 -3.36 -2.60
N GLU A 83 -7.50 -2.16 -3.13
CA GLU A 83 -6.88 -0.89 -2.68
C GLU A 83 -6.94 -0.70 -1.15
N THR A 84 -8.09 -1.00 -0.55
CA THR A 84 -8.39 -0.72 0.86
C THR A 84 -8.26 -1.92 1.79
N LEU A 85 -7.96 -3.11 1.25
CA LEU A 85 -7.95 -4.36 2.00
C LEU A 85 -6.58 -4.59 2.67
N PRO A 86 -6.48 -4.63 4.01
CA PRO A 86 -5.21 -4.72 4.72
C PRO A 86 -4.66 -6.16 4.79
N MET A 87 -4.67 -6.89 3.67
CA MET A 87 -4.18 -8.27 3.57
C MET A 87 -2.90 -8.36 2.74
N PRO A 88 -1.97 -9.29 3.07
CA PRO A 88 -0.73 -9.49 2.31
C PRO A 88 -0.98 -9.88 0.83
N ALA A 89 -2.02 -10.68 0.57
CA ALA A 89 -2.38 -11.08 -0.79
C ALA A 89 -2.71 -9.89 -1.70
N SER A 90 -3.39 -8.87 -1.16
CA SER A 90 -3.67 -7.62 -1.88
C SER A 90 -2.38 -6.86 -2.22
N GLU A 91 -1.44 -6.79 -1.28
CA GLU A 91 -0.18 -6.07 -1.47
C GLU A 91 0.72 -6.76 -2.50
N ASN A 92 0.82 -8.08 -2.44
CA ASN A 92 1.59 -8.88 -3.40
C ASN A 92 1.03 -8.69 -4.82
N PHE A 93 -0.28 -8.90 -4.99
CA PHE A 93 -0.93 -8.75 -6.28
C PHE A 93 -0.75 -7.34 -6.86
N LEU A 94 -1.01 -6.29 -6.05
CA LEU A 94 -0.87 -4.90 -6.51
C LEU A 94 0.57 -4.59 -6.90
N SER A 95 1.55 -5.08 -6.13
CA SER A 95 2.98 -4.83 -6.39
C SER A 95 3.45 -5.52 -7.66
N GLU A 96 3.05 -6.78 -7.86
CA GLU A 96 3.33 -7.55 -9.08
C GLU A 96 2.70 -6.86 -10.30
N LEU A 97 1.40 -6.55 -10.24
CA LEU A 97 0.70 -5.87 -11.33
C LEU A 97 1.32 -4.50 -11.66
N ALA A 98 1.72 -3.73 -10.65
CA ALA A 98 2.38 -2.43 -10.83
C ALA A 98 3.76 -2.53 -11.50
N ALA A 99 4.47 -3.63 -11.29
CA ALA A 99 5.80 -3.89 -11.85
C ALA A 99 5.75 -4.37 -13.32
N LEU A 100 4.60 -4.90 -13.76
CA LEU A 100 4.43 -5.37 -15.13
C LEU A 100 4.64 -4.24 -16.16
N LYS A 101 5.35 -4.60 -17.23
CA LYS A 101 5.62 -3.76 -18.40
C LYS A 101 5.18 -4.50 -19.67
N ILE A 102 3.90 -4.81 -19.73
CA ILE A 102 3.28 -5.55 -20.83
C ILE A 102 2.58 -4.53 -21.73
N ALA A 103 2.89 -4.53 -23.02
CA ALA A 103 2.32 -3.56 -23.97
C ALA A 103 0.82 -3.79 -24.19
N GLU A 104 0.39 -5.04 -24.00
CA GLU A 104 -0.97 -5.54 -24.11
C GLU A 104 -1.87 -5.14 -22.93
N MET A 105 -1.30 -4.62 -21.84
CA MET A 105 -1.99 -4.15 -20.62
C MET A 105 -1.51 -2.76 -20.18
N PRO A 106 -1.81 -1.69 -20.94
CA PRO A 106 -1.27 -0.35 -20.68
C PRO A 106 -1.82 0.37 -19.43
N ILE A 107 -3.03 0.05 -18.97
CA ILE A 107 -3.76 0.77 -17.92
C ILE A 107 -3.64 0.08 -16.57
N SER A 108 -3.81 -1.24 -16.51
CA SER A 108 -3.89 -1.97 -15.23
C SER A 108 -2.63 -1.83 -14.34
N PRO A 109 -1.37 -1.80 -14.86
CA PRO A 109 -0.21 -1.50 -14.03
C PRO A 109 -0.21 -0.09 -13.45
N ARG A 110 -0.74 0.89 -14.20
CA ARG A 110 -0.84 2.29 -13.76
C ARG A 110 -1.88 2.46 -12.66
N VAL A 111 -3.01 1.77 -12.80
CA VAL A 111 -4.05 1.68 -11.77
C VAL A 111 -3.47 1.08 -10.50
N ALA A 112 -2.76 -0.05 -10.60
CA ALA A 112 -2.15 -0.71 -9.45
C ALA A 112 -1.16 0.20 -8.69
N ARG A 113 -0.29 0.92 -9.42
CA ARG A 113 0.62 1.92 -8.79
C ARG A 113 -0.15 2.98 -8.02
N LEU A 114 -1.22 3.50 -8.60
CA LEU A 114 -2.05 4.52 -7.95
C LEU A 114 -2.74 3.97 -6.69
N CYS A 115 -3.23 2.74 -6.74
CA CYS A 115 -3.82 2.06 -5.58
C CYS A 115 -2.79 1.90 -4.45
N ILE A 116 -1.55 1.51 -4.76
CA ILE A 116 -0.46 1.42 -3.76
C ILE A 116 -0.16 2.79 -3.15
N GLU A 117 -0.03 3.84 -3.96
CA GLU A 117 0.23 5.20 -3.47
C GLU A 117 -0.87 5.68 -2.53
N ARG A 118 -2.13 5.45 -2.89
CA ARG A 118 -3.29 5.84 -2.08
C ARG A 118 -3.35 5.03 -0.78
N ARG A 119 -3.07 3.73 -0.82
CA ARG A 119 -2.97 2.88 0.36
C ARG A 119 -1.92 3.39 1.35
N LYS A 120 -0.73 3.75 0.87
CA LYS A 120 0.31 4.36 1.71
C LYS A 120 -0.17 5.66 2.38
N LYS A 121 -0.87 6.52 1.64
CA LYS A 121 -1.46 7.75 2.20
C LYS A 121 -2.51 7.45 3.28
N LEU A 122 -3.36 6.44 3.10
CA LEU A 122 -4.35 6.02 4.09
C LEU A 122 -3.69 5.48 5.36
N LEU A 123 -2.66 4.65 5.24
CA LEU A 123 -1.91 4.13 6.39
C LEU A 123 -1.25 5.26 7.19
N ILE A 124 -0.60 6.20 6.50
CA ILE A 124 0.01 7.38 7.14
C ILE A 124 -1.05 8.22 7.86
N PHE A 125 -2.17 8.50 7.18
CA PHE A 125 -3.27 9.29 7.77
C PHE A 125 -3.85 8.61 9.02
N ASN A 126 -4.13 7.30 8.94
CA ASN A 126 -4.64 6.54 10.08
C ASN A 126 -3.64 6.53 11.24
N THR A 127 -2.35 6.38 10.94
CA THR A 127 -1.27 6.45 11.94
C THR A 127 -1.27 7.82 12.62
N ILE A 128 -1.23 8.93 11.86
CA ILE A 128 -1.26 10.29 12.42
C ILE A 128 -2.52 10.52 13.28
N SER A 129 -3.68 10.03 12.84
CA SER A 129 -4.93 10.17 13.59
C SER A 129 -4.92 9.43 14.93
N GLN A 130 -4.26 8.26 15.00
CA GLN A 130 -4.12 7.48 16.22
C GLN A 130 -3.05 8.05 17.17
N PHE A 131 -2.00 8.67 16.62
CA PHE A 131 -0.89 9.25 17.39
C PHE A 131 -1.04 10.74 17.67
N ASN A 132 -2.13 11.39 17.25
CA ASN A 132 -2.54 12.70 17.77
C ASN A 132 -2.99 12.56 19.23
N VAL A 133 -2.00 12.33 20.10
CA VAL A 133 -2.08 12.47 21.54
C VAL A 133 -2.58 13.89 21.81
N ARG A 134 -3.77 14.01 22.40
CA ARG A 134 -4.24 15.30 22.92
C ARG A 134 -3.11 15.86 23.80
N PRO A 135 -2.69 17.13 23.66
CA PRO A 135 -1.75 17.71 24.60
C PRO A 135 -2.33 17.46 25.99
N ILE A 136 -1.56 16.74 26.83
CA ILE A 136 -1.94 16.51 28.22
C ILE A 136 -2.24 17.90 28.78
N PRO A 137 -3.47 18.18 29.23
CA PRO A 137 -3.75 19.45 29.87
C PRO A 137 -2.79 19.52 31.06
N ASN A 138 -1.88 20.48 31.03
CA ASN A 138 -1.05 20.83 32.17
C ASN A 138 -2.00 21.28 33.28
N ASN A 139 -2.52 20.33 34.06
CA ASN A 139 -3.16 20.66 35.31
C ASN A 139 -2.09 21.29 36.18
N ASP A 140 -2.31 22.58 36.46
CA ASP A 140 -1.50 23.50 37.24
C ASP A 140 -0.67 22.81 38.33
N VAL A 141 0.61 22.59 38.04
CA VAL A 141 1.62 22.44 39.10
C VAL A 141 1.81 23.82 39.70
N SER A 142 0.97 24.09 40.68
CA SER A 142 0.98 25.28 41.51
C SER A 142 2.36 25.45 42.15
N LEU A 143 3.00 26.57 41.78
CA LEU A 143 4.09 27.27 42.47
C LEU A 143 4.33 26.85 43.92
N HIS A 144 5.52 26.31 44.21
CA HIS A 144 6.29 26.69 45.39
C HIS A 144 7.73 27.01 45.00
N ARG A 145 7.94 28.30 44.69
CA ARG A 145 9.26 28.95 44.73
C ARG A 145 9.84 28.75 46.13
N ARG A 146 10.88 27.93 46.24
CA ARG A 146 11.91 28.12 47.26
C ARG A 146 13.17 28.61 46.57
N THR A 147 13.37 29.92 46.65
CA THR A 147 14.64 30.57 46.41
C THR A 147 15.62 30.17 47.53
N SER A 148 16.73 29.54 47.19
CA SER A 148 17.94 29.62 48.03
C SER A 148 19.17 29.85 47.16
N ARG A 149 19.93 30.88 47.57
CA ARG A 149 21.13 31.45 46.98
C ARG A 149 22.25 30.42 46.73
N VAL A 150 22.82 30.52 45.52
CA VAL A 150 24.25 30.56 45.13
C VAL A 150 25.29 30.05 46.15
N LEU A 151 26.14 29.12 45.70
CA LEU A 151 27.58 29.28 45.85
C LEU A 151 28.33 28.76 44.62
N SER A 152 29.17 29.64 44.07
CA SER A 152 30.06 29.49 42.94
C SER A 152 31.22 28.54 43.28
N GLY A 153 31.62 27.69 42.35
CA GLY A 153 32.83 26.88 42.50
C GLY A 153 33.14 25.97 41.32
N LEU A 154 34.04 26.45 40.47
CA LEU A 154 35.09 25.72 39.74
C LEU A 154 34.72 24.55 38.80
N THR A 155 35.04 24.78 37.52
CA THR A 155 35.76 23.89 36.58
C THR A 155 35.39 22.40 36.57
N ASP A 156 34.93 21.89 35.43
CA ASP A 156 35.87 21.23 34.51
C ASP A 156 35.25 21.02 33.12
N LEU A 157 36.12 21.13 32.12
CA LEU A 157 35.84 20.90 30.72
C LEU A 157 35.62 19.41 30.42
N ASP A 158 34.98 19.20 29.29
CA ASP A 158 35.08 17.99 28.46
C ASP A 158 34.67 16.65 29.06
N ARG A 159 33.49 16.19 28.65
CA ARG A 159 33.25 14.76 28.38
C ARG A 159 32.16 14.58 27.34
N ARG A 160 32.54 14.64 26.06
CA ARG A 160 31.80 14.00 24.97
C ARG A 160 32.04 12.48 25.03
N PRO A 161 31.01 11.62 25.12
CA PRO A 161 31.17 10.21 24.80
C PRO A 161 31.17 10.03 23.27
N ARG A 162 32.25 9.46 22.75
CA ARG A 162 32.41 9.05 21.34
C ARG A 162 31.47 7.87 21.04
N LEU A 163 30.66 8.00 20.00
CA LEU A 163 29.99 6.86 19.38
C LEU A 163 31.05 6.01 18.65
N GLN A 164 31.24 4.76 19.08
CA GLN A 164 32.01 3.77 18.32
C GLN A 164 31.14 3.28 17.16
N THR A 165 31.40 3.79 15.97
CA THR A 165 30.96 3.17 14.71
C THR A 165 31.91 2.03 14.38
N GLY A 166 31.53 0.80 14.73
CA GLY A 166 32.14 -0.41 14.19
C GLY A 166 31.27 -0.93 13.04
N ILE A 167 31.51 -0.44 11.83
CA ILE A 167 31.04 -1.07 10.59
C ILE A 167 32.29 -1.66 9.95
N THR A 168 32.38 -2.98 9.89
CA THR A 168 33.32 -3.66 8.98
C THR A 168 32.48 -4.56 8.08
N TYR A 169 32.29 -4.11 6.85
CA TYR A 169 31.96 -4.96 5.72
C TYR A 169 33.16 -5.86 5.42
N GLN A 170 32.93 -7.16 5.26
CA GLN A 170 33.73 -7.96 4.34
C GLN A 170 32.78 -8.60 3.34
N ASP A 171 32.74 -7.95 2.18
CA ASP A 171 32.27 -8.50 0.93
C ASP A 171 33.32 -9.49 0.39
N THR A 172 32.82 -10.68 0.05
CA THR A 172 33.07 -11.46 -1.17
C THR A 172 34.52 -11.83 -1.58
N LEU A 173 34.74 -13.14 -1.80
CA LEU A 173 35.01 -13.78 -3.10
C LEU A 173 35.89 -15.05 -2.98
N GLN A 174 35.59 -16.04 -3.84
CA GLN A 174 36.50 -17.06 -4.42
C GLN A 174 36.90 -18.24 -3.52
N ASP A 175 36.95 -19.51 -3.93
CA ASP A 175 36.96 -20.24 -5.22
C ASP A 175 36.32 -21.63 -4.95
N ALA A 176 35.56 -22.29 -5.83
CA ALA A 176 35.95 -22.93 -7.09
C ALA A 176 37.11 -23.95 -6.96
N ALA A 177 36.80 -25.16 -6.47
CA ALA A 177 37.37 -26.45 -6.93
C ALA A 177 36.55 -27.62 -6.37
#